data_AF-A0A9W7GRI7-F1
#
_entry.id   AF-A0A9W7GRI7-F1
#
_cell.length_a   1.000
_cell.length_b   1.000
_cell.length_c   1.000
_cell.angle_alpha   90.00
_cell.angle_beta   90.00
_cell.angle_gamma   90.00
#
_symmetry.space_group_name_H-M   'P 1'
#
loop_
_entity.id
_entity.type
_entity.pdbx_description
1 polymer ?
#
loop_
_entity_poly.entity_id
_entity_poly.type
_entity_poly.pdbx_seq_one_letter_code
_entity_poly.pdbx_strand_id
1 'polypeptide(L)'
;MKATASFRIPLILNGKVQISSEVQSVTEWGKTTTTTTLLEVLHKASVPARTNVTVDMVATKGFCDVPFTYMQRDTLYDWKTVTTKIKGATYTGSNYYNIDFVTKEEKL
;
A
#
# COMPACT_ATOMS: atom_id res chain seq x y z
N MET A 1 1.60 2.90 27.20
CA MET A 1 2.99 2.60 26.80
C MET A 1 3.11 2.98 25.32
N LYS A 2 4.05 3.86 24.97
CA LYS A 2 4.25 4.33 23.59
C LYS A 2 5.27 3.40 22.93
N ALA A 3 4.87 2.70 21.87
CA ALA A 3 5.72 1.74 21.16
C ALA A 3 6.05 2.31 19.78
N THR A 4 7.34 2.52 19.52
CA THR A 4 7.81 2.92 18.20
C THR A 4 8.23 1.68 17.44
N ALA A 5 7.82 1.57 16.18
CA ALA A 5 8.23 0.50 15.28
C ALA A 5 8.78 1.08 13.99
N SER A 6 9.86 0.50 13.49
CA SER A 6 10.48 0.86 12.22
C SER A 6 10.52 -0.36 11.31
N PHE A 7 9.93 -0.24 10.13
CA PHE A 7 9.82 -1.35 9.17
C PHE A 7 9.68 -0.83 7.74
N ARG A 8 9.98 -1.70 6.77
CA ARG A 8 9.62 -1.49 5.37
C ARG A 8 8.24 -2.10 5.13
N ILE A 9 7.46 -1.48 4.26
CA ILE A 9 6.07 -1.87 4.02
C ILE A 9 5.99 -2.73 2.75
N PRO A 10 5.30 -3.88 2.78
CA PRO A 10 4.94 -4.61 1.58
C PRO A 10 3.97 -3.80 0.69
N LEU A 11 4.31 -3.68 -0.59
CA LEU A 11 3.54 -3.00 -1.62
C LEU A 11 3.25 -3.97 -2.77
N ILE A 12 2.08 -3.85 -3.38
CA ILE A 12 1.72 -4.60 -4.57
C ILE A 12 2.12 -3.76 -5.79
N LEU A 13 2.97 -4.31 -6.65
CA LEU A 13 3.45 -3.69 -7.88
C LEU A 13 3.41 -4.74 -8.99
N ASN A 14 2.72 -4.44 -10.09
CA ASN A 14 2.53 -5.35 -11.22
C ASN A 14 2.03 -6.74 -10.77
N GLY A 15 1.07 -6.78 -9.84
CA GLY A 15 0.50 -8.03 -9.30
C GLY A 15 1.44 -8.84 -8.38
N LYS A 16 2.61 -8.32 -8.01
CA LYS A 16 3.56 -8.98 -7.10
C LYS A 16 3.74 -8.18 -5.83
N VAL A 17 3.92 -8.87 -4.70
CA VAL A 17 4.29 -8.25 -3.43
C VAL A 17 5.79 -7.95 -3.46
N GLN A 18 6.15 -6.69 -3.22
CA GLN A 18 7.51 -6.18 -3.11
C GLN A 18 7.66 -5.38 -1.81
N ILE A 19 8.88 -5.22 -1.32
CA ILE A 19 9.15 -4.44 -0.11
C ILE A 19 9.54 -3.02 -0.50
N SER A 20 8.97 -2.02 0.18
CA SER A 20 9.31 -0.60 -0.03
C SER A 20 10.81 -0.33 0.14
N SER A 21 11.33 0.63 -0.62
CA SER A 21 12.70 1.14 -0.43
C SER A 21 12.84 1.90 0.89
N GLU A 22 11.80 2.67 1.24
CA GLU A 22 11.77 3.52 2.43
C GLU A 22 11.40 2.73 3.69
N VAL A 23 12.08 3.08 4.79
CA VAL A 23 11.74 2.61 6.13
C VAL A 23 10.71 3.57 6.71
N GLN A 24 9.56 3.03 7.08
CA GLN A 24 8.54 3.77 7.81
C GLN A 24 8.76 3.62 9.31
N SER A 25 8.53 4.70 10.05
CA SER A 25 8.49 4.67 11.51
C SER A 25 7.11 5.08 11.99
N VAL A 26 6.45 4.18 12.72
CA VAL A 26 5.17 4.44 13.35
C VAL A 26 5.35 4.53 14.86
N THR A 27 4.56 5.40 15.46
CA THR A 27 4.61 5.69 16.90
C THR A 27 3.53 4.95 17.69
N GLU A 28 2.59 4.29 16.99
CA GLU A 28 1.49 3.54 17.58
C GLU A 28 1.38 2.17 16.90
N TRP A 29 1.94 1.15 17.53
CA TRP A 29 1.78 -0.24 17.10
C TRP A 29 0.31 -0.70 17.19
N GLY A 30 -0.13 -1.55 16.25
CA GLY A 30 -1.46 -2.18 16.28
C GLY A 30 -2.60 -1.33 15.71
N LYS A 31 -2.32 -0.16 15.13
CA LYS A 31 -3.32 0.64 14.41
C LYS A 31 -3.15 0.53 12.91
N THR A 32 -4.29 0.56 12.21
CA THR A 32 -4.32 0.67 10.75
C THR A 32 -3.94 2.08 10.34
N THR A 33 -2.95 2.21 9.45
CA THR A 33 -2.60 3.49 8.84
C THR A 33 -3.13 3.50 7.40
N THR A 34 -3.82 4.58 7.04
CA THR A 34 -4.31 4.81 5.68
C THR A 34 -3.60 6.03 5.11
N THR A 35 -2.96 5.86 3.97
CA THR A 35 -2.34 6.96 3.22
C THR A 35 -3.08 7.13 1.90
N THR A 36 -3.55 8.35 1.65
CA THR A 36 -4.15 8.72 0.37
C THR A 36 -3.13 9.50 -0.43
N THR A 37 -2.77 8.99 -1.59
CA THR A 37 -1.89 9.69 -2.54
C THR A 37 -2.73 10.17 -3.71
N LEU A 38 -2.60 11.44 -4.05
CA LEU A 38 -3.17 11.97 -5.29
C LEU A 38 -2.26 11.57 -6.44
N LEU A 39 -2.83 10.88 -7.42
CA LEU A 39 -2.14 10.53 -8.66
C LEU A 39 -2.78 11.30 -9.80
N GLU A 40 -1.97 12.08 -10.50
CA GLU A 40 -2.38 12.75 -11.72
C GLU A 40 -1.98 11.90 -12.93
N VAL A 41 -2.94 11.57 -13.79
CA VAL A 41 -2.72 10.78 -15.01
C VAL A 41 -3.34 11.51 -16.19
N LEU A 42 -2.55 11.68 -17.26
CA LEU A 42 -3.01 12.32 -18.49
C LEU A 42 -3.37 11.24 -19.53
N HIS A 43 -4.64 11.15 -19.87
CA HIS A 43 -5.14 10.26 -20.94
C HIS A 43 -5.75 11.09 -22.07
N LYS A 44 -5.28 10.88 -23.31
CA LYS A 44 -5.78 11.59 -24.49
C LYS A 44 -6.75 10.68 -25.26
N ALA A 45 -8.04 11.00 -25.20
CA ALA A 45 -9.06 10.35 -26.02
C ALA A 45 -9.24 11.10 -27.36
N SER A 46 -9.30 10.37 -28.47
CA SER A 46 -9.67 10.91 -29.77
C SER A 46 -11.17 10.73 -29.99
N VAL A 47 -11.85 11.77 -30.43
CA VAL A 47 -13.30 11.74 -30.70
C VAL A 47 -13.52 12.01 -32.19
N PRO A 48 -13.74 10.97 -33.00
CA PRO A 48 -14.05 11.13 -34.42
C PRO A 48 -15.39 11.85 -34.63
N ALA A 49 -15.57 12.42 -35.83
CA ALA A 49 -16.81 13.11 -36.18
C ALA A 49 -18.04 12.19 -36.09
N ARG A 50 -19.13 12.70 -35.49
CA ARG A 50 -20.41 11.98 -35.28
C ARG A 50 -20.28 10.70 -34.45
N THR A 51 -19.43 10.72 -33.43
CA THR A 51 -19.29 9.62 -32.47
C THR A 51 -19.48 10.13 -31.04
N ASN A 52 -19.89 9.23 -30.16
CA ASN A 52 -19.84 9.38 -28.72
C ASN A 52 -18.70 8.51 -28.17
N VAL A 53 -17.80 9.10 -27.39
CA VAL A 53 -16.66 8.39 -26.80
C VAL A 53 -16.78 8.43 -25.28
N THR A 54 -16.93 7.24 -24.67
CA THR A 54 -16.93 7.05 -23.22
C THR A 54 -15.55 6.55 -22.78
N VAL A 55 -14.96 7.20 -21.78
CA VAL A 55 -13.68 6.80 -21.18
C VAL A 55 -13.94 6.34 -19.74
N ASP A 56 -13.76 5.05 -19.49
CA ASP A 56 -13.86 4.45 -18.17
C ASP A 56 -12.45 4.32 -17.57
N MET A 57 -12.19 4.94 -16.42
CA MET A 57 -10.95 4.71 -15.65
C MET A 57 -11.13 3.55 -14.68
N VAL A 58 -10.32 2.50 -14.83
CA VAL A 58 -10.36 1.29 -14.02
C VAL A 58 -9.11 1.19 -13.15
N ALA A 59 -9.27 1.32 -11.83
CA ALA A 59 -8.18 1.16 -10.88
C ALA A 59 -8.22 -0.23 -10.22
N THR A 60 -7.12 -0.95 -10.26
CA THR A 60 -7.01 -2.28 -9.65
C THR A 60 -6.42 -2.18 -8.25
N LYS A 61 -7.20 -2.61 -7.25
CA LYS A 61 -6.78 -2.70 -5.83
C LYS A 61 -6.37 -4.12 -5.49
N GLY A 62 -5.15 -4.27 -5.00
CA GLY A 62 -4.66 -5.54 -4.47
C GLY A 62 -4.74 -5.58 -2.94
N PHE A 63 -4.77 -6.80 -2.40
CA PHE A 63 -4.68 -7.09 -0.97
C PHE A 63 -3.57 -8.12 -0.75
N CYS A 64 -2.85 -8.02 0.36
CA CYS A 64 -1.80 -8.97 0.70
C CYS A 64 -1.72 -9.21 2.21
N ASP A 65 -1.46 -10.46 2.57
CA ASP A 65 -1.11 -10.88 3.92
C ASP A 65 0.31 -11.41 3.91
N VAL A 66 1.20 -10.75 4.65
CA VAL A 66 2.64 -11.05 4.65
C VAL A 66 3.08 -11.44 6.06
N PRO A 67 3.45 -12.70 6.30
CA PRO A 67 3.98 -13.12 7.60
C PRO A 67 5.36 -12.50 7.83
N PHE A 68 5.62 -12.05 9.06
CA PHE A 68 6.90 -11.46 9.45
C PHE A 68 7.34 -11.87 10.87
N THR A 69 8.62 -11.66 11.13
CA THR A 69 9.24 -11.80 12.46
C THR A 69 9.92 -10.49 12.81
N TYR A 70 9.86 -10.09 14.08
CA TYR A 70 10.43 -8.82 14.53
C TYR A 70 11.16 -8.97 15.87
N MET A 71 12.01 -7.99 16.18
CA MET A 71 12.70 -7.87 17.46
C MET A 71 12.01 -6.81 18.30
N GLN A 72 11.52 -7.18 19.46
CA GLN A 72 10.96 -6.25 20.45
C GLN A 72 12.05 -5.88 21.45
N ARG A 73 12.21 -4.58 21.73
CA ARG A 73 13.14 -4.06 22.72
C ARG A 73 12.36 -3.34 23.82
N ASP A 74 12.44 -3.88 25.03
CA ASP A 74 11.75 -3.35 26.20
C ASP A 74 12.76 -2.82 27.22
N THR A 75 12.52 -1.63 27.77
CA THR A 75 13.26 -1.08 28.91
C THR A 75 12.42 -1.23 30.16
N LEU A 76 12.91 -2.03 31.11
CA LEU A 76 12.24 -2.33 32.37
C LEU A 76 12.42 -1.20 33.39
N TYR A 77 11.67 -1.24 34.49
CA TYR A 77 11.76 -0.23 35.56
C TYR A 77 13.13 -0.17 36.24
N ASP A 78 13.91 -1.25 36.20
CA ASP A 78 15.28 -1.32 36.70
C ASP A 78 16.33 -0.89 35.64
N TRP A 79 15.89 -0.23 34.57
CA TRP A 79 16.69 0.23 33.43
C TRP A 79 17.34 -0.87 32.59
N LYS A 80 17.06 -2.15 32.87
CA LYS A 80 17.54 -3.22 32.00
C LYS A 80 16.78 -3.20 30.68
N THR A 81 17.53 -3.39 29.59
CA THR A 81 16.96 -3.57 28.26
C THR A 81 16.91 -5.07 27.94
N VAL A 82 15.72 -5.55 27.61
CA VAL A 82 15.49 -6.94 27.15
C VAL A 82 15.12 -6.88 25.67
N THR A 83 15.74 -7.74 24.86
CA THR A 83 15.39 -7.88 23.44
C THR A 83 14.88 -9.28 23.16
N THR A 84 13.66 -9.38 22.64
CA THR A 84 12.97 -10.64 22.39
C THR A 84 12.63 -10.78 20.91
N LYS A 85 12.93 -11.95 20.32
CA LYS A 85 12.51 -12.28 18.96
C LYS A 85 11.08 -12.81 18.98
N ILE A 86 10.17 -12.13 18.31
CA ILE A 86 8.78 -12.55 18.16
C ILE A 86 8.56 -13.13 16.76
N LYS A 87 7.86 -14.27 16.69
CA LYS A 87 7.52 -14.97 15.44
C LYS A 87 6.00 -15.01 15.25
N GLY A 88 5.56 -15.09 14.00
CA GLY A 88 4.17 -15.38 13.67
C GLY A 88 3.24 -14.17 13.63
N ALA A 89 3.78 -12.98 13.38
CA ALA A 89 2.95 -11.81 13.10
C ALA A 89 2.62 -11.74 11.60
N THR A 90 1.51 -11.09 11.25
CA THR A 90 1.07 -10.90 9.86
C THR A 90 0.82 -9.43 9.60
N TYR A 91 1.39 -8.92 8.51
CA TYR A 91 1.05 -7.61 7.96
C TYR A 91 -0.07 -7.79 6.95
N THR A 92 -1.19 -7.08 7.15
CA THR A 92 -2.29 -7.01 6.19
C THR A 92 -2.28 -5.63 5.54
N GLY A 93 -2.10 -5.60 4.23
CA GLY A 93 -2.01 -4.37 3.45
C GLY A 93 -2.84 -4.41 2.18
N SER A 94 -3.17 -3.23 1.67
CA SER A 94 -3.83 -3.08 0.37
C SER A 94 -3.37 -1.79 -0.29
N ASN A 95 -3.18 -1.82 -1.61
CA ASN A 95 -2.91 -0.62 -2.41
C ASN A 95 -3.45 -0.78 -3.84
N TYR A 96 -3.71 0.35 -4.48
CA TYR A 96 -3.92 0.38 -5.92
C TYR A 96 -2.57 0.21 -6.61
N TYR A 97 -2.50 -0.67 -7.61
CA TYR A 97 -1.24 -0.97 -8.30
C TYR A 97 -1.32 -0.90 -9.83
N ASN A 98 -2.54 -0.77 -10.37
CA ASN A 98 -2.73 -0.58 -11.80
C ASN A 98 -3.88 0.40 -12.05
N ILE A 99 -3.75 1.19 -13.12
CA ILE A 99 -4.80 2.07 -13.63
C ILE A 99 -4.84 1.90 -15.15
N ASP A 100 -6.00 1.48 -15.64
CA ASP A 100 -6.27 1.32 -17.07
C ASP A 100 -7.36 2.31 -17.50
N PHE A 101 -7.32 2.71 -18.77
CA PHE A 101 -8.38 3.48 -19.41
C PHE A 101 -9.03 2.63 -20.49
N VAL A 102 -10.33 2.40 -20.36
CA VAL A 102 -11.13 1.67 -21.35
C VAL A 102 -11.96 2.68 -22.12
N THR A 103 -11.68 2.80 -23.42
CA THR A 103 -12.40 3.72 -24.31
C THR A 103 -13.41 2.95 -25.15
N LYS A 104 -14.65 3.43 -25.18
CA LYS A 104 -15.72 2.89 -26.03
C LYS A 104 -16.22 3.99 -26.95
N GLU A 105 -16.31 3.69 -28.24
CA GLU A 105 -16.83 4.58 -29.27
C GLU A 105 -18.15 4.05 -29.80
N GLU A 106 -19.15 4.92 -29.87
CA GLU A 106 -20.47 4.61 -30.42
C GLU A 106 -20.81 5.63 -31.51
N LYS A 107 -21.44 5.16 -32.59
CA LYS A 107 -21.92 6.06 -33.65
C LYS A 107 -23.21 6.76 -33.22
N LEU A 108 -23.31 8.05 -33.54
CA LEU A 108 -24.53 8.84 -33.37
C LEU A 108 -25.53 8.58 -34.50
#